data_AF-A0A971KKI0-F1
#
_entry.id   AF-A0A971KKI0-F1
#
_cell.length_a   1.000
_cell.length_b   1.000
_cell.length_c   1.000
_cell.angle_alpha   90.00
_cell.angle_beta   90.00
_cell.angle_gamma   90.00
#
_symmetry.space_group_name_H-M   'P 1'
#
loop_
_entity.id
_entity.type
_entity.pdbx_description
1 polymer ?
#
loop_
_entity_poly.entity_id
_entity_poly.type
_entity_poly.pdbx_seq_one_letter_code
_entity_poly.pdbx_strand_id
1 'polypeptide(L)'
;MIRRGYISVYALIVMSILMLTIYYFVYTTHLESLILKRTNDNIQSYYLAEGKIQMALYDKYYDEELHPYLLKTFRDTKISQKDITLDPVDLDKSDSFSNVSISLNVATTPFELYLSTQSDYNGVKTRVTATCTIFNDFFEMGKPILNPSNVDDGQKVDFYKLLNNIYDQINLDYNDLPSETYGGQFSNFEKFSVNQTSENTFTLSAFRKTMDEPYIEYIGNNNLILIINKFGEKEVELILGNDEVKQGEDEASTMILNGLIFVEGNITIFNKFTFNGIIILKDGDIVVEADDKPTINGLIISSNDIIAENIHISYDFSKIYKYGTYIPGFIDPKLLLIKNYE
;
A
#
# COMPACT_ATOMS: atom_id res chain seq x y z
N MET A 1 13.08 -34.05 91.86
CA MET A 1 12.57 -34.89 90.76
C MET A 1 12.21 -33.95 89.60
N ILE A 2 13.11 -33.77 88.64
CA ILE A 2 12.91 -32.81 87.53
C ILE A 2 11.91 -33.44 86.55
N ARG A 3 10.73 -32.83 86.38
CA ARG A 3 9.66 -33.32 85.51
C ARG A 3 10.10 -33.29 84.05
N ARG A 4 10.55 -34.44 83.52
CA ARG A 4 10.93 -34.65 82.11
C ARG A 4 9.78 -34.45 81.10
N GLY A 5 8.52 -34.34 81.56
CA GLY A 5 7.34 -34.20 80.70
C GLY A 5 7.09 -32.80 80.11
N TYR A 6 7.70 -31.73 80.64
CA TYR A 6 7.50 -30.38 80.07
C TYR A 6 8.32 -30.18 78.78
N ILE A 7 9.53 -30.73 78.71
CA ILE A 7 10.42 -30.63 77.54
C ILE A 7 9.75 -31.30 76.31
N SER A 8 9.04 -32.41 76.49
CA SER A 8 8.31 -33.10 75.42
C SER A 8 7.11 -32.30 74.89
N VAL A 9 6.42 -31.53 75.74
CA VAL A 9 5.29 -30.68 75.31
C VAL A 9 5.78 -29.48 74.51
N TYR A 10 6.84 -28.81 74.95
CA TYR A 10 7.45 -27.72 74.19
C TYR A 10 8.03 -28.20 72.86
N ALA A 11 8.69 -29.36 72.82
CA ALA A 11 9.19 -29.96 71.59
C ALA A 11 8.05 -30.26 70.59
N LEU A 12 6.90 -30.76 71.06
CA LEU A 12 5.71 -30.98 70.22
C LEU A 12 5.17 -29.68 69.63
N ILE A 13 5.04 -28.62 70.45
CA ILE A 13 4.56 -27.31 69.98
C ILE A 13 5.51 -26.73 68.92
N VAL A 14 6.81 -26.77 69.17
CA VAL A 14 7.83 -26.28 68.21
C VAL A 14 7.79 -27.09 66.92
N MET A 15 7.66 -28.42 67.01
CA MET A 15 7.56 -29.29 65.83
C MET A 15 6.27 -29.05 65.03
N SER A 16 5.14 -28.80 65.70
CA SER A 16 3.88 -28.44 65.05
C SER A 16 3.97 -27.10 64.33
N ILE A 17 4.61 -26.09 64.95
CA ILE A 17 4.86 -24.80 64.31
C ILE A 17 5.77 -24.99 63.09
N LEU A 18 6.87 -25.74 63.21
CA LEU A 18 7.76 -26.03 62.10
C LEU A 18 7.05 -26.74 60.95
N MET A 19 6.22 -27.74 61.24
CA MET A 19 5.44 -28.45 60.22
C MET A 19 4.43 -27.54 59.51
N LEU A 20 3.73 -26.67 60.25
CA LEU A 20 2.83 -25.68 59.66
C LEU A 20 3.58 -24.71 58.76
N THR A 21 4.76 -24.24 59.18
CA THR A 21 5.60 -23.37 58.38
C THR A 21 6.12 -24.06 57.12
N ILE A 22 6.57 -25.31 57.21
CA ILE A 22 7.01 -26.11 56.04
C ILE A 22 5.84 -26.31 55.07
N TYR A 23 4.66 -26.69 55.59
CA TYR A 23 3.48 -26.88 54.75
C TYR A 23 3.08 -25.59 54.02
N TYR A 24 3.10 -24.46 54.73
CA TYR A 24 2.87 -23.15 54.14
C TYR A 24 3.89 -22.83 53.03
N PHE A 25 5.18 -23.04 53.28
CA PHE A 25 6.22 -22.81 52.26
C PHE A 25 6.05 -23.69 51.03
N VAL A 26 5.73 -24.98 51.19
CA VAL A 26 5.48 -25.89 50.08
C VAL A 26 4.27 -25.43 49.27
N TYR A 27 3.20 -25.04 49.95
CA TYR A 27 1.98 -24.55 49.29
C TYR A 27 2.22 -23.26 48.50
N THR A 28 2.90 -22.28 49.09
CA THR A 28 3.24 -21.01 48.42
C THR A 28 4.16 -21.24 47.23
N THR A 29 5.20 -22.08 47.37
CA THR A 29 6.09 -22.45 46.25
C THR A 29 5.32 -23.11 45.11
N HIS A 30 4.37 -23.99 45.42
CA HIS A 30 3.54 -24.63 44.41
C HIS A 30 2.66 -23.62 43.67
N LEU A 31 2.00 -22.72 44.39
CA LEU A 31 1.20 -21.65 43.77
C LEU A 31 2.06 -20.74 42.88
N GLU A 32 3.21 -20.30 43.37
CA GLU A 32 4.16 -19.48 42.59
C GLU A 32 4.61 -20.20 41.32
N SER A 33 4.88 -21.51 41.41
CA SER A 33 5.27 -22.30 40.23
C SER A 33 4.16 -22.39 39.17
N LEU A 34 2.90 -22.52 39.61
CA LEU A 34 1.74 -22.54 38.71
C LEU A 34 1.52 -21.17 38.06
N ILE A 35 1.63 -20.09 38.84
CA ILE A 35 1.53 -18.72 38.33
C ILE A 35 2.62 -18.48 37.30
N LEU A 36 3.89 -18.79 37.63
CA LEU A 36 5.02 -18.61 36.72
C LEU A 36 4.82 -19.38 35.41
N LYS A 37 4.37 -20.64 35.50
CA LYS A 37 4.09 -21.45 34.31
C LYS A 37 2.99 -20.82 33.45
N ARG A 38 1.87 -20.41 34.06
CA ARG A 38 0.75 -19.78 33.35
C ARG A 38 1.15 -18.44 32.73
N THR A 39 1.95 -17.65 33.43
CA THR A 39 2.50 -16.40 32.90
C THR A 39 3.39 -16.67 31.69
N ASN A 40 4.28 -17.65 31.78
CA ASN A 40 5.13 -18.03 30.64
C ASN A 40 4.29 -18.53 29.46
N ASP A 41 3.31 -19.42 29.69
CA ASP A 41 2.42 -19.92 28.65
C ASP A 41 1.62 -18.78 27.98
N ASN A 42 1.16 -17.78 28.74
CA ASN A 42 0.48 -16.60 28.20
C ASN A 42 1.41 -15.74 27.33
N ILE A 43 2.64 -15.48 27.80
CA ILE A 43 3.66 -14.75 27.03
C ILE A 43 3.93 -15.47 25.71
N GLN A 44 4.09 -16.80 25.73
CA GLN A 44 4.29 -17.58 24.51
C GLN A 44 3.08 -17.52 23.58
N SER A 45 1.86 -17.68 24.11
CA SER A 45 0.63 -17.57 23.30
C SER A 45 0.51 -16.20 22.63
N TYR A 46 0.88 -15.12 23.34
CA TYR A 46 0.93 -13.77 22.77
C TYR A 46 1.95 -13.67 21.62
N TYR A 47 3.19 -14.13 21.81
CA TYR A 47 4.21 -14.08 20.76
C TYR A 47 3.85 -14.92 19.54
N LEU A 48 3.18 -16.06 19.73
CA LEU A 48 2.67 -16.85 18.61
C LEU A 48 1.61 -16.09 17.82
N ALA A 49 0.69 -15.39 18.50
CA ALA A 49 -0.34 -14.59 17.82
C ALA A 49 0.26 -13.38 17.08
N GLU A 50 1.20 -12.68 17.70
CA GLU A 50 1.96 -11.60 17.06
C GLU A 50 2.74 -12.12 15.84
N GLY A 51 3.40 -13.27 15.97
CA GLY A 51 4.17 -13.89 14.89
C GLY A 51 3.32 -14.17 13.64
N LYS A 52 2.08 -14.63 13.80
CA LYS A 52 1.15 -14.83 12.67
C LYS A 52 0.81 -13.54 11.93
N ILE A 53 0.62 -12.43 12.65
CA ILE A 53 0.38 -11.12 12.05
C ILE A 53 1.62 -10.67 11.27
N GLN A 54 2.82 -10.85 11.84
CA GLN A 54 4.08 -10.54 11.17
C GLN A 54 4.27 -11.36 9.89
N MET A 55 3.96 -12.66 9.92
CA MET A 55 3.97 -13.54 8.74
C MET A 55 3.01 -13.05 7.66
N ALA A 56 1.80 -12.64 8.03
CA ALA A 56 0.81 -12.11 7.10
C ALA A 56 1.24 -10.79 6.42
N LEU A 57 2.06 -9.99 7.10
CA LEU A 57 2.51 -8.67 6.62
C LEU A 57 3.83 -8.70 5.85
N TYR A 58 4.76 -9.58 6.20
CA TYR A 58 6.16 -9.48 5.76
C TYR A 58 6.76 -10.77 5.18
N ASP A 59 6.01 -11.88 5.22
CA ASP A 59 6.46 -13.17 4.67
C ASP A 59 5.67 -13.53 3.41
N LYS A 60 5.79 -14.75 2.91
CA LYS A 60 5.11 -15.24 1.68
C LYS A 60 3.61 -14.91 1.59
N TYR A 61 2.92 -14.85 2.72
CA TYR A 61 1.49 -14.53 2.80
C TYR A 61 1.18 -13.09 2.37
N TYR A 62 2.16 -12.18 2.47
CA TYR A 62 2.03 -10.84 1.93
C TYR A 62 1.82 -10.90 0.41
N ASP A 63 2.77 -11.50 -0.30
CA ASP A 63 2.78 -11.55 -1.77
C ASP A 63 1.68 -12.47 -2.31
N GLU A 64 1.42 -13.60 -1.67
CA GLU A 64 0.47 -14.61 -2.14
C GLU A 64 -0.99 -14.24 -1.83
N GLU A 65 -1.24 -13.57 -0.70
CA GLU A 65 -2.60 -13.40 -0.19
C GLU A 65 -3.00 -11.96 0.12
N LEU A 66 -2.21 -11.21 0.88
CA LEU A 66 -2.59 -9.87 1.37
C LEU A 66 -2.50 -8.82 0.26
N HIS A 67 -1.38 -8.74 -0.44
CA HIS A 67 -1.14 -7.76 -1.49
C HIS A 67 -2.14 -7.90 -2.66
N PRO A 68 -2.39 -9.10 -3.22
CA PRO A 68 -3.43 -9.28 -4.25
C PRO A 68 -4.84 -8.90 -3.76
N TYR A 69 -5.14 -9.17 -2.48
CA TYR A 69 -6.41 -8.77 -1.87
C TYR A 69 -6.56 -7.24 -1.81
N LEU A 70 -5.51 -6.51 -1.40
CA LEU A 70 -5.53 -5.05 -1.36
C LEU A 70 -5.67 -4.46 -2.77
N LEU A 71 -4.91 -4.96 -3.75
CA LEU A 71 -5.02 -4.54 -5.16
C LEU A 71 -6.46 -4.66 -5.67
N LYS A 72 -7.08 -5.83 -5.50
CA LYS A 72 -8.47 -6.08 -5.92
C LYS A 72 -9.46 -5.17 -5.18
N THR A 73 -9.20 -4.91 -3.90
CA THR A 73 -10.08 -4.10 -3.04
C THR A 73 -10.17 -2.64 -3.49
N PHE A 74 -9.05 -2.07 -3.93
CA PHE A 74 -8.98 -0.67 -4.34
C PHE A 74 -9.18 -0.45 -5.86
N ARG A 75 -8.96 -1.47 -6.71
CA ARG A 75 -9.19 -1.37 -8.17
C ARG A 75 -10.68 -1.48 -8.55
N ASP A 76 -11.37 -2.51 -8.08
CA ASP A 76 -12.70 -2.90 -8.62
C ASP A 76 -13.80 -3.03 -7.56
N THR A 77 -13.55 -3.76 -6.47
CA THR A 77 -14.61 -4.17 -5.53
C THR A 77 -14.16 -3.90 -4.10
N LYS A 78 -14.91 -3.11 -3.34
CA LYS A 78 -14.66 -2.90 -1.91
C LYS A 78 -14.96 -4.17 -1.10
N ILE A 79 -14.08 -5.17 -1.17
CA ILE A 79 -14.13 -6.34 -0.30
C ILE A 79 -13.56 -5.90 1.05
N SER A 80 -14.39 -5.84 2.08
CA SER A 80 -13.98 -5.32 3.38
C SER A 80 -13.33 -6.36 4.30
N GLN A 81 -13.42 -7.66 3.97
CA GLN A 81 -12.96 -8.75 4.83
C GLN A 81 -12.39 -9.91 4.02
N LYS A 82 -11.33 -10.53 4.55
CA LYS A 82 -10.70 -11.76 4.03
C LYS A 82 -10.02 -12.50 5.18
N ASP A 83 -10.03 -13.82 5.17
CA ASP A 83 -9.18 -14.63 6.05
C ASP A 83 -7.99 -15.19 5.27
N ILE A 84 -6.78 -15.05 5.82
CA ILE A 84 -5.56 -15.73 5.37
C ILE A 84 -5.40 -16.99 6.22
N THR A 85 -5.16 -18.13 5.59
CA THR A 85 -4.92 -19.40 6.29
C THR A 85 -3.44 -19.75 6.20
N LEU A 86 -2.77 -19.77 7.35
CA LEU A 86 -1.35 -20.10 7.44
C LEU A 86 -1.13 -21.61 7.31
N ASP A 87 0.01 -21.98 6.76
CA ASP A 87 0.38 -23.37 6.52
C ASP A 87 0.74 -24.03 7.86
N PRO A 88 0.32 -25.29 8.09
CA PRO A 88 0.63 -26.00 9.33
C PRO A 88 2.13 -26.14 9.63
N VAL A 89 3.00 -26.02 8.62
CA VAL A 89 4.46 -26.12 8.78
C VAL A 89 5.04 -24.87 9.44
N ASP A 90 4.38 -23.72 9.28
CA ASP A 90 4.83 -22.43 9.80
C ASP A 90 4.26 -22.13 11.20
N LEU A 91 3.36 -23.00 11.69
CA LEU A 91 2.71 -22.89 12.99
C LEU A 91 3.42 -23.73 14.06
N ASP A 92 3.39 -23.25 15.31
CA ASP A 92 3.83 -24.07 16.45
C ASP A 92 2.91 -25.28 16.61
N LYS A 93 3.50 -26.44 16.93
CA LYS A 93 2.76 -27.71 17.09
C LYS A 93 1.72 -27.66 18.19
N SER A 94 1.89 -26.79 19.17
CA SER A 94 0.98 -26.62 20.30
C SER A 94 -0.17 -25.66 19.98
N ASP A 95 -0.10 -24.96 18.84
CA ASP A 95 -1.10 -23.98 18.42
C ASP A 95 -2.16 -24.60 17.52
N SER A 96 -3.42 -24.33 17.85
CA SER A 96 -4.58 -24.87 17.15
C SER A 96 -5.22 -23.90 16.16
N PHE A 97 -4.76 -22.64 16.13
CA PHE A 97 -5.31 -21.61 15.26
C PHE A 97 -4.36 -21.28 14.11
N SER A 98 -4.87 -21.27 12.88
CA SER A 98 -4.08 -21.01 11.67
C SER A 98 -4.45 -19.71 10.95
N ASN A 99 -5.49 -19.01 11.39
CA ASN A 99 -6.12 -17.98 10.56
C ASN A 99 -5.76 -16.57 11.03
N VAL A 100 -5.56 -15.67 10.06
CA VAL A 100 -5.45 -14.23 10.27
C VAL A 100 -6.61 -13.56 9.52
N SER A 101 -7.52 -12.98 10.28
CA SER A 101 -8.66 -12.25 9.73
C SER A 101 -8.27 -10.81 9.41
N ILE A 102 -8.48 -10.42 8.17
CA ILE A 102 -8.27 -9.07 7.65
C ILE A 102 -9.61 -8.34 7.63
N SER A 103 -9.62 -7.11 8.11
CA SER A 103 -10.73 -6.20 7.92
C SER A 103 -10.25 -4.79 7.58
N LEU A 104 -10.92 -4.19 6.59
CA LEU A 104 -10.64 -2.84 6.12
C LEU A 104 -11.69 -1.87 6.68
N ASN A 105 -11.25 -0.83 7.38
CA ASN A 105 -12.17 0.24 7.77
C ASN A 105 -12.30 1.28 6.65
N VAL A 106 -13.34 1.13 5.85
CA VAL A 106 -13.63 2.01 4.70
C VAL A 106 -14.27 3.34 5.12
N ALA A 107 -14.59 3.53 6.41
CA ALA A 107 -15.26 4.74 6.89
C ALA A 107 -14.30 5.89 7.21
N THR A 108 -12.99 5.63 7.31
CA THR A 108 -11.95 6.61 7.62
C THR A 108 -11.01 6.81 6.43
N THR A 109 -10.59 8.06 6.20
CA THR A 109 -9.46 8.40 5.34
C THR A 109 -8.41 9.11 6.20
N PRO A 110 -7.16 8.63 6.26
CA PRO A 110 -6.61 7.46 5.56
C PRO A 110 -7.26 6.14 6.00
N PHE A 111 -7.19 5.13 5.12
CA PHE A 111 -7.79 3.82 5.37
C PHE A 111 -6.93 3.01 6.35
N GLU A 112 -7.58 2.38 7.32
CA GLU A 112 -6.89 1.52 8.30
C GLU A 112 -7.17 0.04 8.04
N LEU A 113 -6.10 -0.76 8.10
CA LEU A 113 -6.14 -2.21 8.00
C LEU A 113 -6.08 -2.83 9.40
N TYR A 114 -7.04 -3.70 9.71
CA TYR A 114 -7.05 -4.45 10.95
C TYR A 114 -6.77 -5.92 10.67
N LEU A 115 -5.75 -6.47 11.34
CA LEU A 115 -5.40 -7.88 11.30
C LEU A 115 -5.68 -8.49 12.66
N SER A 116 -6.55 -9.48 12.72
CA SER A 116 -6.91 -10.15 13.98
C SER A 116 -6.60 -11.63 13.90
N THR A 117 -5.96 -12.16 14.93
CA THR A 117 -5.68 -13.59 15.05
C THR A 117 -5.80 -14.06 16.50
N GLN A 118 -5.77 -15.37 16.67
CA GLN A 118 -5.81 -16.03 17.95
C GLN A 118 -4.74 -17.12 17.98
N SER A 119 -4.21 -17.39 19.17
CA SER A 119 -3.30 -18.52 19.40
C SER A 119 -3.73 -19.29 20.64
N ASP A 120 -3.36 -20.56 20.69
CA ASP A 120 -3.48 -21.41 21.86
C ASP A 120 -2.11 -22.00 22.19
N TYR A 121 -1.62 -21.81 23.41
CA TYR A 121 -0.42 -22.45 23.88
C TYR A 121 -0.70 -23.15 25.21
N ASN A 122 -0.64 -24.48 25.22
CA ASN A 122 -0.93 -25.30 26.40
C ASN A 122 -2.29 -24.98 27.07
N GLY A 123 -3.32 -24.66 26.26
CA GLY A 123 -4.66 -24.31 26.72
C GLY A 123 -4.82 -22.84 27.15
N VAL A 124 -3.79 -22.01 26.99
CA VAL A 124 -3.85 -20.56 27.21
C VAL A 124 -4.10 -19.88 25.86
N LYS A 125 -5.29 -19.29 25.74
CA LYS A 125 -5.72 -18.62 24.50
C LYS A 125 -5.50 -17.13 24.59
N THR A 126 -4.92 -16.56 23.54
CA THR A 126 -4.67 -15.12 23.43
C THR A 126 -5.17 -14.62 22.09
N ARG A 127 -5.90 -13.49 22.09
CA ARG A 127 -6.37 -12.83 20.87
C ARG A 127 -5.63 -11.51 20.69
N VAL A 128 -5.11 -11.33 19.49
CA VAL A 128 -4.34 -10.14 19.14
C VAL A 128 -4.98 -9.48 17.92
N THR A 129 -5.10 -8.15 17.98
CA THR A 129 -5.51 -7.33 16.84
C THR A 129 -4.47 -6.26 16.58
N ALA A 130 -3.93 -6.23 15.37
CA ALA A 130 -3.05 -5.21 14.87
C ALA A 130 -3.81 -4.18 14.04
N THR A 131 -3.39 -2.93 14.14
CA THR A 131 -3.79 -1.82 13.26
C THR A 131 -2.59 -1.44 12.41
N CYS A 132 -2.78 -1.36 11.10
CA CYS A 132 -1.76 -1.03 10.12
C CYS A 132 -2.23 0.09 9.20
N THR A 133 -1.27 0.90 8.72
CA THR A 133 -1.49 1.70 7.50
C THR A 133 -1.47 0.79 6.28
N ILE A 134 -1.90 1.30 5.14
CA ILE A 134 -1.96 0.54 3.88
C ILE A 134 -1.08 1.16 2.81
N PHE A 135 -1.13 2.48 2.71
CA PHE A 135 -0.46 3.23 1.66
C PHE A 135 0.81 3.88 2.19
N ASN A 136 1.74 4.08 1.27
CA ASN A 136 2.96 4.81 1.56
C ASN A 136 2.64 6.28 1.91
N ASP A 137 3.27 6.77 2.97
CA ASP A 137 3.00 8.07 3.59
C ASP A 137 3.10 9.25 2.59
N PHE A 138 3.97 9.18 1.58
CA PHE A 138 4.10 10.23 0.57
C PHE A 138 2.81 10.44 -0.24
N PHE A 139 2.06 9.36 -0.49
CA PHE A 139 0.77 9.40 -1.19
C PHE A 139 -0.41 9.70 -0.25
N GLU A 140 -0.15 9.97 1.03
CA GLU A 140 -1.19 10.38 1.99
C GLU A 140 -0.98 11.82 2.50
N MET A 141 0.06 12.52 2.02
CA MET A 141 0.37 13.90 2.43
C MET A 141 -0.68 14.95 2.06
N GLY A 142 -1.63 14.63 1.18
CA GLY A 142 -2.65 15.58 0.71
C GLY A 142 -2.09 16.68 -0.21
N LYS A 143 -0.87 16.50 -0.74
CA LYS A 143 -0.22 17.45 -1.65
C LYS A 143 -0.45 17.02 -3.11
N PRO A 144 -1.04 17.88 -3.98
CA PRO A 144 -1.32 17.55 -5.38
C PRO A 144 -0.09 17.32 -6.25
N ILE A 145 1.07 17.85 -5.84
CA ILE A 145 2.35 17.69 -6.55
C ILE A 145 3.38 17.17 -5.55
N LEU A 146 3.96 16.00 -5.84
CA LEU A 146 5.09 15.41 -5.13
C LEU A 146 6.35 15.60 -5.98
N ASN A 147 7.20 16.50 -5.51
CA ASN A 147 8.51 16.79 -6.09
C ASN A 147 9.50 17.13 -4.96
N PRO A 148 10.81 17.24 -5.24
CA PRO A 148 11.80 17.50 -4.20
C PRO A 148 11.56 18.79 -3.40
N SER A 149 10.96 19.82 -3.99
CA SER A 149 10.67 21.08 -3.29
C SER A 149 9.45 20.99 -2.36
N ASN A 150 8.53 20.07 -2.60
CA ASN A 150 7.33 19.87 -1.80
C ASN A 150 7.50 18.80 -0.70
N VAL A 151 8.66 18.16 -0.62
CA VAL A 151 8.99 17.16 0.41
C VAL A 151 9.94 17.77 1.44
N ASP A 152 9.70 17.46 2.72
CA ASP A 152 10.50 17.96 3.83
C ASP A 152 11.96 17.45 3.72
N ASP A 153 12.93 18.29 4.09
CA ASP A 153 14.36 17.97 3.93
C ASP A 153 14.78 16.64 4.54
N GLY A 154 14.19 16.26 5.68
CA GLY A 154 14.47 14.99 6.35
C GLY A 154 13.95 13.75 5.62
N GLN A 155 13.00 13.90 4.70
CA GLN A 155 12.36 12.81 3.96
C GLN A 155 12.84 12.69 2.51
N LYS A 156 13.65 13.65 2.02
CA LYS A 156 14.13 13.68 0.63
C LYS A 156 14.83 12.39 0.21
N VAL A 157 15.66 11.81 1.09
CA VAL A 157 16.37 10.56 0.80
C VAL A 157 15.39 9.42 0.52
N ASP A 158 14.35 9.29 1.34
CA ASP A 158 13.37 8.22 1.19
C ASP A 158 12.42 8.50 0.02
N PHE A 159 12.12 9.76 -0.28
CA PHE A 159 11.41 10.15 -1.48
C PHE A 159 12.18 9.76 -2.75
N TYR A 160 13.48 10.03 -2.83
CA TYR A 160 14.30 9.61 -3.97
C TYR A 160 14.41 8.08 -4.09
N LYS A 161 14.43 7.34 -2.97
CA LYS A 161 14.35 5.87 -3.01
C LYS A 161 13.02 5.41 -3.60
N LEU A 162 11.90 6.03 -3.20
CA LEU A 162 10.58 5.74 -3.76
C LEU A 162 10.57 6.03 -5.26
N LEU A 163 11.04 7.21 -5.69
CA LEU A 163 11.11 7.58 -7.10
C LEU A 163 11.93 6.58 -7.91
N ASN A 164 13.13 6.23 -7.46
CA ASN A 164 13.96 5.24 -8.14
C ASN A 164 13.25 3.87 -8.22
N ASN A 165 12.61 3.43 -7.13
CA ASN A 165 11.85 2.18 -7.13
C ASN A 165 10.70 2.21 -8.14
N ILE A 166 9.95 3.30 -8.21
CA ILE A 166 8.90 3.50 -9.22
C ILE A 166 9.53 3.43 -10.62
N TYR A 167 10.59 4.21 -10.88
CA TYR A 167 11.20 4.30 -12.20
C TYR A 167 11.82 2.97 -12.67
N ASP A 168 12.35 2.16 -11.77
CA ASP A 168 13.01 0.90 -12.11
C ASP A 168 12.02 -0.28 -12.23
N GLN A 169 10.91 -0.25 -11.48
CA GLN A 169 9.97 -1.37 -11.39
C GLN A 169 8.62 -1.12 -12.08
N ILE A 170 8.31 0.11 -12.49
CA ILE A 170 7.02 0.42 -13.11
C ILE A 170 6.88 -0.37 -14.42
N ASN A 171 5.88 -1.25 -14.44
CA ASN A 171 5.66 -2.17 -15.52
C ASN A 171 4.16 -2.46 -15.62
N LEU A 172 3.69 -2.72 -16.83
CA LEU A 172 2.30 -3.05 -17.06
C LEU A 172 2.16 -4.58 -17.07
N ASP A 173 1.53 -5.15 -16.04
CA ASP A 173 1.03 -6.52 -16.14
C ASP A 173 -0.34 -6.51 -16.80
N TYR A 174 -0.38 -6.91 -18.07
CA TYR A 174 -1.62 -6.92 -18.86
C TYR A 174 -2.70 -7.86 -18.29
N ASN A 175 -2.33 -8.86 -17.48
CA ASN A 175 -3.30 -9.77 -16.86
C ASN A 175 -4.09 -9.10 -15.72
N ASP A 176 -3.58 -7.97 -15.23
CA ASP A 176 -4.07 -7.25 -14.06
C ASP A 176 -4.97 -6.06 -14.41
N LEU A 177 -5.17 -5.81 -15.70
CA LEU A 177 -5.97 -4.69 -16.20
C LEU A 177 -7.45 -5.07 -16.30
N PRO A 178 -8.37 -4.24 -15.75
CA PRO A 178 -9.80 -4.39 -16.02
C PRO A 178 -10.09 -4.30 -17.52
N SER A 179 -11.12 -5.01 -17.99
CA SER A 179 -11.49 -5.06 -19.42
C SER A 179 -11.81 -3.68 -20.04
N GLU A 180 -12.17 -2.71 -19.21
CA GLU A 180 -12.48 -1.33 -19.61
C GLU A 180 -11.29 -0.37 -19.44
N THR A 181 -10.08 -0.89 -19.23
CA THR A 181 -8.86 -0.10 -19.11
C THR A 181 -7.92 -0.44 -20.26
N TYR A 182 -7.56 0.57 -21.06
CA TYR A 182 -6.50 0.42 -22.02
C TYR A 182 -5.13 0.46 -21.32
N GLY A 183 -4.26 -0.48 -21.68
CA GLY A 183 -2.89 -0.53 -21.20
C GLY A 183 -1.90 -0.44 -22.35
N GLY A 184 -1.00 0.53 -22.30
CA GLY A 184 0.06 0.71 -23.28
C GLY A 184 1.41 0.84 -22.60
N GLN A 185 2.39 0.04 -23.02
CA GLN A 185 3.76 0.14 -22.57
C GLN A 185 4.71 0.22 -23.76
N PHE A 186 5.44 1.33 -23.83
CA PHE A 186 6.27 1.67 -24.98
C PHE A 186 7.66 2.08 -24.53
N SER A 187 8.66 1.74 -25.34
CA SER A 187 10.03 2.19 -25.12
C SER A 187 10.69 2.68 -26.40
N ASN A 188 10.25 2.24 -27.58
CA ASN A 188 10.97 2.39 -28.84
C ASN A 188 10.53 3.58 -29.72
N PHE A 189 9.79 4.53 -29.18
CA PHE A 189 9.29 5.71 -29.91
C PHE A 189 9.76 7.01 -29.23
N GLU A 190 9.75 8.09 -30.00
CA GLU A 190 10.24 9.42 -29.58
C GLU A 190 9.07 10.37 -29.30
N LYS A 191 7.97 10.23 -30.04
CA LYS A 191 6.82 11.13 -29.94
C LYS A 191 5.53 10.33 -29.91
N PHE A 192 4.67 10.66 -28.97
CA PHE A 192 3.35 10.06 -28.79
C PHE A 192 2.29 11.15 -28.89
N SER A 193 1.13 10.84 -29.45
CA SER A 193 -0.01 11.76 -29.51
C SER A 193 -1.28 10.99 -29.19
N VAL A 194 -1.99 11.43 -28.16
CA VAL A 194 -3.31 10.91 -27.79
C VAL A 194 -4.36 11.93 -28.19
N ASN A 195 -5.16 11.59 -29.18
CA ASN A 195 -6.21 12.45 -29.72
C ASN A 195 -7.58 11.87 -29.45
N GLN A 196 -8.54 12.72 -29.12
CA GLN A 196 -9.93 12.31 -29.01
C GLN A 196 -10.56 12.20 -30.39
N THR A 197 -11.13 11.04 -30.72
CA THR A 197 -11.81 10.81 -32.00
C THR A 197 -13.32 10.88 -31.89
N SER A 198 -13.89 10.51 -30.74
CA SER A 198 -15.30 10.68 -30.41
C SER A 198 -15.49 10.78 -28.90
N GLU A 199 -16.73 10.83 -28.42
CA GLU A 199 -17.02 10.70 -26.99
C GLU A 199 -16.40 9.39 -26.45
N ASN A 200 -15.52 9.50 -25.46
CA ASN A 200 -14.80 8.39 -24.81
C ASN A 200 -13.97 7.47 -25.73
N THR A 201 -13.66 7.89 -26.96
CA THR A 201 -12.71 7.15 -27.82
C THR A 201 -11.53 8.01 -28.20
N PHE A 202 -10.36 7.38 -28.21
CA PHE A 202 -9.10 8.06 -28.46
C PHE A 202 -8.25 7.25 -29.43
N THR A 203 -7.32 7.92 -30.09
CA THR A 203 -6.26 7.30 -30.88
C THR A 203 -4.92 7.63 -30.26
N LEU A 204 -4.10 6.61 -30.03
CA LEU A 204 -2.70 6.76 -29.68
C LEU A 204 -1.87 6.60 -30.95
N SER A 205 -1.16 7.65 -31.34
CA SER A 205 -0.20 7.61 -32.44
C SER A 205 1.21 7.72 -31.88
N ALA A 206 2.11 6.81 -32.27
CA ALA A 206 3.50 6.81 -31.85
C ALA A 206 4.45 6.88 -33.05
N PHE A 207 5.47 7.73 -32.95
CA PHE A 207 6.39 8.08 -34.02
C PHE A 207 7.83 7.93 -33.57
N ARG A 208 8.70 7.51 -34.50
CA ARG A 208 10.15 7.64 -34.40
C ARG A 208 10.68 8.15 -35.73
N LYS A 209 11.74 8.96 -35.72
CA LYS A 209 12.29 9.61 -36.92
C LYS A 209 12.57 8.69 -38.11
N THR A 210 12.80 7.40 -37.88
CA THR A 210 13.11 6.41 -38.93
C THR A 210 11.89 5.71 -39.52
N MET A 211 10.66 6.10 -39.14
CA MET A 211 9.43 5.53 -39.67
C MET A 211 8.80 6.43 -40.73
N ASP A 212 8.31 5.80 -41.80
CA ASP A 212 7.53 6.49 -42.83
C ASP A 212 6.06 6.71 -42.39
N GLU A 213 5.51 5.80 -41.60
CA GLU A 213 4.14 5.85 -41.07
C GLU A 213 4.13 5.69 -39.54
N PRO A 214 3.25 6.39 -38.80
CA PRO A 214 3.08 6.16 -37.37
C PRO A 214 2.56 4.78 -37.03
N TYR A 215 2.92 4.32 -35.84
CA TYR A 215 2.17 3.28 -35.16
C TYR A 215 0.87 3.87 -34.60
N ILE A 216 -0.27 3.22 -34.81
CA ILE A 216 -1.58 3.72 -34.38
C ILE A 216 -2.33 2.63 -33.61
N GLU A 217 -2.83 2.97 -32.43
CA GLU A 217 -3.76 2.16 -31.65
C GLU A 217 -5.06 2.93 -31.36
N TYR A 218 -6.17 2.18 -31.32
CA TYR A 218 -7.49 2.70 -30.97
C TYR A 218 -7.82 2.36 -29.52
N ILE A 219 -8.15 3.38 -28.75
CA ILE A 219 -8.51 3.31 -27.34
C ILE A 219 -10.03 3.48 -27.25
N GLY A 220 -10.73 2.40 -26.93
CA GLY A 220 -12.20 2.37 -26.88
C GLY A 220 -12.83 2.86 -25.56
N ASN A 221 -12.03 3.43 -24.65
CA ASN A 221 -12.45 3.85 -23.32
C ASN A 221 -11.63 5.07 -22.85
N ASN A 222 -12.07 5.69 -21.74
CA ASN A 222 -11.37 6.82 -21.14
C ASN A 222 -10.50 6.44 -19.93
N ASN A 223 -10.32 5.14 -19.64
CA ASN A 223 -9.40 4.64 -18.62
C ASN A 223 -8.11 4.15 -19.30
N LEU A 224 -6.99 4.78 -18.97
CA LEU A 224 -5.71 4.62 -19.64
C LEU A 224 -4.60 4.36 -18.61
N ILE A 225 -3.84 3.29 -18.78
CA ILE A 225 -2.55 3.12 -18.12
C ILE A 225 -1.48 3.14 -19.19
N LEU A 226 -0.71 4.21 -19.21
CA LEU A 226 0.29 4.48 -20.22
C LEU A 226 1.67 4.58 -19.58
N ILE A 227 2.58 3.69 -19.96
CA ILE A 227 3.97 3.68 -19.50
C ILE A 227 4.85 3.92 -20.72
N ILE A 228 5.50 5.09 -20.77
CA ILE A 228 6.38 5.48 -21.86
C ILE A 228 7.80 5.66 -21.31
N ASN A 229 8.66 4.72 -21.68
CA ASN A 229 10.09 4.76 -21.36
C ASN A 229 10.88 5.39 -22.50
N LYS A 230 12.00 6.05 -22.18
CA LYS A 230 12.93 6.56 -23.17
C LYS A 230 13.78 5.44 -23.74
N PHE A 231 14.20 5.59 -24.99
CA PHE A 231 15.15 4.68 -25.64
C PHE A 231 16.40 5.43 -26.10
N GLY A 232 17.51 5.08 -25.46
CA GLY A 232 18.79 5.74 -25.66
C GLY A 232 18.79 7.15 -25.05
N GLU A 233 19.40 8.10 -25.75
CA GLU A 233 19.57 9.49 -25.30
C GLU A 233 18.51 10.44 -25.89
N LYS A 234 17.49 9.93 -26.58
CA LYS A 234 16.50 10.77 -27.24
C LYS A 234 15.40 11.16 -26.27
N GLU A 235 15.06 12.45 -26.28
CA GLU A 235 13.92 12.98 -25.53
C GLU A 235 12.62 12.37 -26.04
N VAL A 236 11.73 12.06 -25.10
CA VAL A 236 10.38 11.58 -25.39
C VAL A 236 9.37 12.69 -25.12
N GLU A 237 8.43 12.85 -26.04
CA GLU A 237 7.33 13.81 -25.90
C GLU A 237 5.99 13.07 -25.99
N LEU A 238 5.12 13.24 -24.99
CA LEU A 238 3.71 12.84 -25.04
C LEU A 238 2.84 14.07 -25.28
N ILE A 239 2.15 14.07 -26.41
CA ILE A 239 1.17 15.10 -26.76
C ILE A 239 -0.23 14.63 -26.37
N LEU A 240 -0.95 15.46 -25.63
CA LEU A 240 -2.35 15.25 -25.27
C LEU A 240 -3.20 16.33 -25.97
N GLY A 241 -4.06 15.88 -26.88
CA GLY A 241 -4.83 16.76 -27.75
C GLY A 241 -4.16 17.00 -29.10
N ASN A 242 -4.87 17.72 -29.97
CA ASN A 242 -4.54 17.83 -31.38
C ASN A 242 -3.92 19.19 -31.68
N ASP A 243 -2.64 19.19 -32.06
CA ASP A 243 -1.87 20.38 -32.46
C ASP A 243 -2.45 21.03 -33.75
N GLU A 244 -3.16 20.26 -34.58
CA GLU A 244 -3.70 20.73 -35.86
C GLU A 244 -5.07 21.45 -35.75
N VAL A 245 -5.76 21.39 -34.61
CA VAL A 245 -7.04 22.11 -34.39
C VAL A 245 -6.74 23.50 -33.82
N LYS A 246 -5.90 24.25 -34.52
CA LYS A 246 -5.81 25.70 -34.31
C LYS A 246 -6.62 26.37 -35.42
N GLN A 247 -7.79 26.86 -35.01
CA GLN A 247 -8.70 27.78 -35.72
C GLN A 247 -9.88 27.13 -36.45
N GLY A 248 -11.07 27.42 -35.90
CA GLY A 248 -12.32 27.47 -36.64
C GLY A 248 -13.15 26.19 -36.57
N GLU A 249 -14.32 26.30 -35.93
CA GLU A 249 -15.45 25.38 -36.07
C GLU A 249 -15.31 24.03 -35.37
N ASP A 250 -15.29 24.06 -34.05
CA ASP A 250 -16.26 23.42 -33.15
C ASP A 250 -15.75 23.68 -31.72
N GLU A 251 -16.65 23.89 -30.76
CA GLU A 251 -16.26 23.90 -29.34
C GLU A 251 -15.64 22.54 -29.03
N ALA A 252 -14.30 22.44 -29.10
CA ALA A 252 -13.59 21.19 -28.92
C ALA A 252 -14.03 20.60 -27.57
N SER A 253 -14.73 19.46 -27.63
CA SER A 253 -15.22 18.78 -26.44
C SER A 253 -14.06 18.56 -25.49
N THR A 254 -14.28 18.81 -24.19
CA THR A 254 -13.23 18.61 -23.18
C THR A 254 -12.76 17.16 -23.23
N MET A 255 -11.46 16.96 -23.44
CA MET A 255 -10.83 15.64 -23.43
C MET A 255 -10.74 15.17 -21.98
N ILE A 256 -11.45 14.10 -21.64
CA ILE A 256 -11.46 13.53 -20.29
C ILE A 256 -10.76 12.18 -20.32
N LEU A 257 -9.65 12.08 -19.60
CA LEU A 257 -8.92 10.83 -19.39
C LEU A 257 -8.86 10.49 -17.90
N ASN A 258 -8.87 9.21 -17.58
CA ASN A 258 -8.67 8.72 -16.22
C ASN A 258 -7.56 7.67 -16.23
N GLY A 259 -6.76 7.59 -15.18
CA GLY A 259 -5.77 6.51 -15.10
C GLY A 259 -4.39 6.89 -14.56
N LEU A 260 -3.38 6.25 -15.12
CA LEU A 260 -1.98 6.44 -14.77
C LEU A 260 -1.19 6.75 -16.05
N ILE A 261 -0.47 7.86 -16.05
CA ILE A 261 0.45 8.21 -17.14
C ILE A 261 1.85 8.29 -16.54
N PHE A 262 2.75 7.46 -17.02
CA PHE A 262 4.18 7.51 -16.72
C PHE A 262 4.95 7.85 -18.01
N VAL A 263 5.76 8.90 -17.96
CA VAL A 263 6.58 9.34 -19.11
C VAL A 263 7.99 9.69 -18.66
N GLU A 264 8.99 9.09 -19.31
CA GLU A 264 10.40 9.51 -19.21
C GLU A 264 10.70 10.67 -20.19
N GLY A 265 10.07 11.82 -19.96
CA GLY A 265 10.15 12.97 -20.84
C GLY A 265 9.03 13.97 -20.59
N ASN A 266 8.75 14.82 -21.58
CA ASN A 266 7.81 15.93 -21.45
C ASN A 266 6.39 15.54 -21.85
N ILE A 267 5.41 16.21 -21.24
CA ILE A 267 4.00 16.14 -21.65
C ILE A 267 3.57 17.50 -22.17
N THR A 268 3.06 17.55 -23.40
CA THR A 268 2.55 18.78 -24.02
C THR A 268 1.03 18.68 -24.19
N ILE A 269 0.28 19.65 -23.66
CA ILE A 269 -1.19 19.66 -23.67
C ILE A 269 -1.70 20.80 -24.56
N PHE A 270 -2.45 20.48 -25.62
CA PHE A 270 -2.96 21.47 -26.59
C PHE A 270 -4.45 21.79 -26.45
N ASN A 271 -5.24 20.88 -25.91
CA ASN A 271 -6.70 21.02 -25.83
C ASN A 271 -7.17 21.24 -24.39
N LYS A 272 -8.44 21.64 -24.25
CA LYS A 272 -9.14 21.59 -22.97
C LYS A 272 -9.15 20.16 -22.44
N PHE A 273 -8.44 19.94 -21.34
CA PHE A 273 -8.09 18.61 -20.86
C PHE A 273 -8.40 18.45 -19.38
N THR A 274 -9.04 17.33 -19.02
CA THR A 274 -9.25 16.90 -17.64
C THR A 274 -8.68 15.51 -17.44
N PHE A 275 -7.70 15.40 -16.55
CA PHE A 275 -7.15 14.11 -16.13
C PHE A 275 -7.58 13.75 -14.73
N ASN A 276 -8.12 12.55 -14.54
CA ASN A 276 -8.45 12.03 -13.22
C ASN A 276 -7.55 10.84 -12.88
N GLY A 277 -6.50 11.07 -12.11
CA GLY A 277 -5.55 10.00 -11.75
C GLY A 277 -4.16 10.51 -11.43
N ILE A 278 -3.14 9.71 -11.76
CA ILE A 278 -1.75 9.99 -11.40
C ILE A 278 -0.90 10.20 -12.64
N ILE A 279 -0.13 11.29 -12.66
CA ILE A 279 0.88 11.55 -13.69
C ILE A 279 2.26 11.45 -13.02
N ILE A 280 3.15 10.67 -13.63
CA ILE A 280 4.52 10.47 -13.15
C ILE A 280 5.46 10.88 -14.28
N LEU A 281 6.35 11.83 -13.98
CA LEU A 281 7.37 12.32 -14.89
C LEU A 281 8.74 11.92 -14.38
N LYS A 282 9.58 11.45 -15.28
CA LYS A 282 11.01 11.25 -15.03
C LYS A 282 11.80 12.12 -15.99
N ASP A 283 12.54 13.06 -15.43
CA ASP A 283 13.41 13.98 -16.17
C ASP A 283 12.67 14.85 -17.22
N GLY A 284 11.44 15.27 -16.94
CA GLY A 284 10.63 16.10 -17.85
C GLY A 284 9.69 17.05 -17.13
N ASP A 285 8.95 17.83 -17.91
CA ASP A 285 8.00 18.85 -17.45
C ASP A 285 6.66 18.78 -18.22
N ILE A 286 5.65 19.49 -17.73
CA ILE A 286 4.35 19.63 -18.39
C ILE A 286 4.26 21.00 -19.05
N VAL A 287 4.19 21.01 -20.38
CA VAL A 287 4.02 22.22 -21.19
C VAL A 287 2.55 22.35 -21.58
N VAL A 288 1.94 23.51 -21.29
CA VAL A 288 0.55 23.79 -21.62
C VAL A 288 0.51 24.82 -22.75
N GLU A 289 0.02 24.40 -23.92
CA GLU A 289 -0.16 25.22 -25.12
C GLU A 289 -1.66 25.47 -25.41
N ALA A 290 -2.54 25.06 -24.49
CA ALA A 290 -3.97 25.28 -24.55
C ALA A 290 -4.37 26.68 -24.04
N ASP A 291 -5.41 27.26 -24.64
CA ASP A 291 -5.98 28.54 -24.18
C ASP A 291 -6.63 28.42 -22.77
N ASP A 292 -7.24 27.27 -22.49
CA ASP A 292 -7.84 26.94 -21.19
C ASP A 292 -6.85 26.15 -20.32
N LYS A 293 -6.82 26.46 -19.01
CA LYS A 293 -5.98 25.71 -18.06
C LYS A 293 -6.47 24.26 -17.92
N PRO A 294 -5.64 23.24 -18.18
CA PRO A 294 -6.01 21.85 -17.95
C PRO A 294 -6.26 21.59 -16.47
N THR A 295 -7.16 20.64 -16.19
CA THR A 295 -7.50 20.21 -14.83
C THR A 295 -6.95 18.81 -14.56
N ILE A 296 -6.20 18.65 -13.47
CA ILE A 296 -5.68 17.37 -13.00
C ILE A 296 -6.25 17.10 -11.61
N ASN A 297 -7.13 16.10 -11.52
CA ASN A 297 -7.71 15.63 -10.26
C ASN A 297 -7.00 14.34 -9.82
N GLY A 298 -6.08 14.47 -8.87
CA GLY A 298 -5.28 13.38 -8.36
C GLY A 298 -3.89 13.84 -7.95
N LEU A 299 -2.84 13.28 -8.56
CA LEU A 299 -1.47 13.46 -8.10
C LEU A 299 -0.50 13.58 -9.27
N ILE A 300 0.45 14.51 -9.17
CA ILE A 300 1.60 14.59 -10.07
C ILE A 300 2.87 14.26 -9.29
N ILE A 301 3.70 13.36 -9.81
CA ILE A 301 4.96 12.94 -9.21
C ILE A 301 6.08 13.26 -10.19
N SER A 302 7.11 13.97 -9.74
CA SER A 302 8.26 14.30 -10.61
C SER A 302 9.59 14.32 -9.85
N SER A 303 10.66 13.98 -10.56
CA SER A 303 12.04 14.16 -10.11
C SER A 303 12.45 15.63 -10.08
N ASN A 304 11.77 16.48 -10.85
CA ASN A 304 12.04 17.91 -11.00
C ASN A 304 10.91 18.77 -10.46
N ASP A 305 11.20 20.05 -10.24
CA ASP A 305 10.15 21.04 -9.97
C ASP A 305 9.31 21.29 -11.22
N ILE A 306 7.99 21.32 -11.07
CA ILE A 306 7.03 21.51 -12.15
C ILE A 306 6.48 22.94 -12.08
N ILE A 307 6.41 23.60 -13.22
CA ILE A 307 5.79 24.93 -13.34
C ILE A 307 4.27 24.76 -13.42
N ALA A 308 3.60 24.76 -12.27
CA ALA A 308 2.16 24.48 -12.18
C ALA A 308 1.24 25.71 -12.42
N GLU A 309 1.78 26.88 -12.77
CA GLU A 309 0.98 28.13 -12.88
C GLU A 309 -0.15 28.04 -13.91
N ASN A 310 0.04 27.22 -14.94
CA ASN A 310 -0.88 27.04 -16.06
C ASN A 310 -1.80 25.82 -15.91
N ILE A 311 -1.77 25.12 -14.77
CA ILE A 311 -2.53 23.88 -14.55
C ILE A 311 -3.38 24.03 -13.29
N HIS A 312 -4.65 23.63 -13.35
CA HIS A 312 -5.49 23.49 -12.16
C HIS A 312 -5.32 22.08 -11.59
N ILE A 313 -4.67 21.94 -10.43
CA ILE A 313 -4.40 20.62 -9.82
C ILE A 313 -5.14 20.52 -8.49
N SER A 314 -5.95 19.48 -8.34
CA SER A 314 -6.68 19.17 -7.12
C SER A 314 -6.32 17.77 -6.64
N TYR A 315 -6.16 17.61 -5.32
CA TYR A 315 -5.83 16.32 -4.72
C TYR A 315 -7.09 15.49 -4.50
N ASP A 316 -7.18 14.30 -5.10
CA ASP A 316 -8.33 13.40 -4.96
C ASP A 316 -7.90 12.00 -4.50
N PHE A 317 -8.15 11.70 -3.23
CA PHE A 317 -7.87 10.40 -2.61
C PHE A 317 -8.53 9.22 -3.36
N SER A 318 -9.75 9.38 -3.86
CA SER A 318 -10.47 8.30 -4.54
C SER A 318 -9.74 7.89 -5.83
N LYS A 319 -9.27 8.88 -6.59
CA LYS A 319 -8.50 8.66 -7.82
C LYS A 319 -7.10 8.11 -7.50
N ILE A 320 -6.45 8.64 -6.47
CA ILE A 320 -5.10 8.21 -6.05
C ILE A 320 -5.13 6.76 -5.57
N TYR A 321 -6.07 6.36 -4.72
CA TYR A 321 -6.16 4.98 -4.24
C TYR A 321 -6.50 3.99 -5.36
N LYS A 322 -7.31 4.38 -6.34
CA LYS A 322 -7.61 3.52 -7.48
C LYS A 322 -6.38 3.30 -8.37
N TYR A 323 -5.78 4.39 -8.84
CA TYR A 323 -4.71 4.33 -9.84
C TYR A 323 -3.31 4.17 -9.25
N GLY A 324 -3.13 4.46 -7.97
CA GLY A 324 -1.89 4.21 -7.24
C GLY A 324 -1.57 2.72 -7.10
N THR A 325 -2.58 1.84 -7.14
CA THR A 325 -2.37 0.37 -7.13
C THR A 325 -1.55 -0.16 -8.31
N TYR A 326 -1.30 0.64 -9.34
CA TYR A 326 -0.42 0.29 -10.47
C TYR A 326 1.01 0.84 -10.31
N ILE A 327 1.28 1.54 -9.21
CA ILE A 327 2.58 2.15 -8.92
C ILE A 327 3.34 1.27 -7.91
N PRO A 328 4.58 0.86 -8.22
CA PRO A 328 5.42 0.14 -7.26
C PRO A 328 5.63 0.94 -5.97
N GLY A 329 5.49 0.28 -4.82
CA GLY A 329 5.67 0.90 -3.51
C GLY A 329 4.52 1.80 -3.05
N PHE A 330 3.39 1.81 -3.76
CA PHE A 330 2.18 2.51 -3.32
C PHE A 330 1.50 1.82 -2.13
N ILE A 331 1.31 0.50 -2.24
CA ILE A 331 0.85 -0.35 -1.12
C ILE A 331 2.09 -0.72 -0.31
N ASP A 332 2.16 -0.18 0.91
CA ASP A 332 3.28 -0.35 1.84
C ASP A 332 2.72 -0.43 3.27
N PRO A 333 2.09 -1.55 3.65
CA PRO A 333 1.41 -1.63 4.94
C PRO A 333 2.40 -1.61 6.10
N LYS A 334 2.24 -0.64 7.02
CA LYS A 334 3.10 -0.51 8.20
C LYS A 334 2.29 -0.76 9.47
N LEU A 335 2.84 -1.63 10.32
CA LEU A 335 2.26 -1.92 11.63
C LEU A 335 2.34 -0.67 12.53
N LEU A 336 1.19 -0.18 13.00
CA LEU A 336 1.13 0.95 13.93
C LEU A 336 1.05 0.49 15.38
N LEU A 337 0.18 -0.47 15.66
CA LEU A 337 -0.12 -0.90 17.02
C LEU A 337 -0.62 -2.34 17.05
N ILE A 338 -0.21 -3.07 18.07
CA ILE A 338 -0.74 -4.39 18.42
C ILE A 338 -1.45 -4.28 19.77
N LYS A 339 -2.73 -4.66 19.82
CA LYS A 339 -3.51 -4.76 21.05
C LYS A 339 -3.82 -6.21 21.37
N ASN A 340 -3.57 -6.59 22.62
CA ASN A 340 -4.06 -7.83 23.19
C ASN A 340 -5.45 -7.59 23.78
N TYR A 341 -6.40 -8.45 23.47
CA TYR A 341 -7.70 -8.48 24.13
C TYR A 341 -7.81 -9.79 24.92
N GLU A 342 -8.04 -9.67 26.23
CA GLU A 342 -8.26 -10.82 27.14
C GLU A 342 -9.52 -11.62 26.79
#